data_AF-A0A0G0BWU9-F1
#
_entry.id   AF-A0A0G0BWU9-F1
#
_cell.length_a   1.000
_cell.length_b   1.000
_cell.length_c   1.000
_cell.angle_alpha   90.00
_cell.angle_beta   90.00
_cell.angle_gamma   90.00
#
_symmetry.space_group_name_H-M   'P 1'
#
loop_
_entity.id
_entity.type
_entity.pdbx_description
1 polymer ?
#
loop_
_entity_poly.entity_id
_entity_poly.type
_entity_poly.pdbx_seq_one_letter_code
_entity_poly.pdbx_strand_id
1 'polypeptide(L)'
;MSLTELSYWFRKFLPFGVLFCLISLIIFYSFKLYFIYLEANKPVILYTDPIFGKIDRPVIPHATASGGLQFVLDTVEGTPVTATEAAKVYFMPNATTKFGYREKIYLIAKSFGFDTNKIKHKLTDKIAEFDAEGKKLTIDVSNFNFKYESDIKTNTFITGSVNISKKEIENKAINFLKLIGRYPEELSKAIATPKFFSSQNYVIMTFNGSEPKVIRAQISFFEKSDAQFGVYPLKTGDEAWAELQKGGGMIIAGQEHIKKVTIKKMGLYYLDPDVYQTYLQPVYVFIGDDDFVAYVPAIKNDFLTE
;
A
#
# COMPACT_ATOMS: atom_id res chain seq x y z
N MET A 1 -64.22 8.88 38.59
CA MET A 1 -63.90 10.02 37.71
C MET A 1 -64.81 9.93 36.50
N SER A 2 -65.63 10.94 36.24
CA SER A 2 -66.52 10.94 35.08
C SER A 2 -65.76 11.27 33.79
N LEU A 3 -66.26 10.83 32.62
CA LEU A 3 -65.67 11.14 31.31
C LEU A 3 -65.56 12.67 31.07
N THR A 4 -66.45 13.44 31.69
CA THR A 4 -66.50 14.91 31.59
C THR A 4 -65.41 15.59 32.41
N GLU A 5 -65.15 15.13 33.63
CA GLU A 5 -64.07 15.65 34.48
C GLU A 5 -62.69 15.38 33.86
N LEU A 6 -62.50 14.19 33.28
CA LEU A 6 -61.28 13.82 32.54
C LEU A 6 -61.02 14.82 31.40
N SER A 7 -62.04 15.14 30.60
CA SER A 7 -61.93 16.06 29.46
C SER A 7 -61.55 17.49 29.88
N TYR A 8 -62.12 17.98 30.99
CA TYR A 8 -61.81 19.30 31.54
C TYR A 8 -60.34 19.40 31.99
N TRP A 9 -59.87 18.43 32.78
CA TRP A 9 -58.47 18.38 33.23
C TRP A 9 -57.51 18.22 32.04
N PHE A 10 -57.86 17.39 31.06
CA PHE A 10 -57.02 17.18 29.88
C PHE A 10 -56.82 18.49 29.09
N ARG A 11 -57.89 19.24 28.77
CA ARG A 11 -57.77 20.53 28.06
C ARG A 11 -56.98 21.58 28.84
N LYS A 12 -57.10 21.59 30.16
CA LYS A 12 -56.40 22.54 31.04
C LYS A 12 -54.90 22.26 31.13
N PHE A 13 -54.50 20.99 31.14
CA PHE A 13 -53.10 20.58 31.37
C PHE A 13 -52.32 20.16 30.12
N LEU A 14 -52.99 19.81 29.01
CA LEU A 14 -52.35 19.47 27.74
C LEU A 14 -51.31 20.49 27.27
N PRO A 15 -51.57 21.83 27.22
CA PRO A 15 -50.56 22.78 26.74
C PRO A 15 -49.32 22.82 27.64
N PHE A 16 -49.48 22.66 28.96
CA PHE A 16 -48.36 22.57 29.89
C PHE A 16 -47.57 21.27 29.71
N GLY A 17 -48.25 20.15 29.45
CA GLY A 17 -47.62 18.87 29.12
C GLY A 17 -46.83 18.93 27.82
N VAL A 18 -47.36 19.55 26.77
CA VAL A 18 -46.67 19.77 25.49
C VAL A 18 -45.45 20.67 25.67
N LEU A 19 -45.59 21.77 26.43
CA LEU A 19 -44.48 22.66 26.74
C LEU A 19 -43.37 21.96 27.53
N PHE A 20 -43.74 21.18 28.56
CA PHE A 20 -42.78 20.38 29.32
C PHE A 20 -42.06 19.36 28.44
N CYS A 21 -42.77 18.70 27.53
CA CYS A 21 -42.19 17.76 26.59
C CYS A 21 -41.18 18.45 25.65
N LEU A 22 -41.53 19.63 25.12
CA LEU A 22 -40.64 20.46 24.31
C LEU A 22 -39.38 20.89 25.07
N ILE A 23 -39.53 21.37 26.31
CA ILE A 23 -38.40 21.78 27.16
C ILE A 23 -37.50 20.58 27.46
N SER A 24 -38.07 19.43 27.83
CA SER A 24 -37.33 18.20 28.09
C SER A 24 -36.53 17.76 26.85
N LEU A 25 -37.12 17.87 25.66
CA LEU A 25 -36.48 17.54 24.40
C LEU A 25 -35.30 18.50 24.11
N ILE A 26 -35.48 19.81 24.27
CA ILE A 26 -34.40 20.80 24.13
C ILE A 26 -33.24 20.50 25.10
N ILE A 27 -33.54 20.21 26.38
CA ILE A 27 -32.54 19.88 27.39
C ILE A 27 -31.79 18.60 26.98
N PHE A 28 -32.50 17.55 26.58
CA PHE A 28 -31.90 16.29 26.15
C PHE A 28 -30.92 16.47 24.98
N TYR A 29 -31.31 17.21 23.95
CA TYR A 29 -30.43 17.49 22.81
C TYR A 29 -29.29 18.44 23.16
N SER A 30 -29.48 19.37 24.10
CA SER A 30 -28.41 20.24 24.59
C SER A 30 -27.33 19.44 25.34
N PHE A 31 -27.74 18.52 26.21
CA PHE A 31 -26.80 17.58 26.86
C PHE A 31 -26.09 16.70 25.84
N LYS A 32 -26.83 16.15 24.86
CA LYS A 32 -26.22 15.34 23.78
C LYS A 32 -25.17 16.14 23.01
N LEU A 33 -25.46 17.39 22.65
CA LEU A 33 -24.53 18.28 21.96
C LEU A 33 -23.31 18.59 22.84
N TYR A 34 -23.52 18.87 24.12
CA TYR A 34 -22.45 19.12 25.08
C TYR A 34 -21.50 17.92 25.23
N PHE A 35 -22.04 16.69 25.34
CA PHE A 35 -21.21 15.48 25.37
C PHE A 35 -20.45 15.26 24.07
N ILE A 36 -21.05 15.51 22.91
CA ILE A 36 -20.34 15.45 21.62
C ILE A 36 -19.20 16.48 21.57
N TYR A 37 -19.44 17.70 22.06
CA TYR A 37 -18.41 18.74 22.14
C TYR A 37 -17.27 18.34 23.08
N LEU A 38 -17.57 17.75 24.24
CA LEU A 38 -16.55 17.23 25.15
C LEU A 38 -15.74 16.10 24.51
N GLU A 39 -16.39 15.15 23.85
CA GLU A 39 -15.74 14.03 23.15
C GLU A 39 -14.81 14.53 22.04
N ALA A 40 -15.26 15.52 21.26
CA ALA A 40 -14.50 16.12 20.17
C ALA A 40 -13.26 16.91 20.63
N ASN A 41 -13.27 17.42 21.87
CA ASN A 41 -12.17 18.21 22.44
C ASN A 41 -11.27 17.42 23.39
N LYS A 42 -11.46 16.10 23.55
CA LYS A 42 -10.50 15.28 24.29
C LYS A 42 -9.17 15.32 23.53
N PRO A 43 -8.05 15.72 24.17
CA PRO A 43 -6.76 15.67 23.51
C PRO A 43 -6.44 14.21 23.17
N VAL A 44 -6.23 13.94 21.88
CA VAL A 44 -5.79 12.61 21.44
C VAL A 44 -4.38 12.40 21.99
N ILE A 45 -4.24 11.43 22.90
CA ILE A 45 -2.92 11.08 23.44
C ILE A 45 -2.19 10.31 22.34
N LEU A 46 -1.30 11.02 21.66
CA LEU A 46 -0.40 10.46 20.66
C LEU A 46 0.66 9.60 21.34
N TYR A 47 0.47 8.28 21.33
CA TYR A 47 1.53 7.34 21.68
C TYR A 47 2.54 7.29 20.54
N THR A 48 3.56 8.15 20.61
CA THR A 48 4.71 8.14 19.69
C THR A 48 5.92 7.56 20.42
N ASP A 49 6.69 6.76 19.69
CA ASP A 49 7.91 6.13 20.17
C ASP A 49 8.92 6.05 19.00
N PRO A 50 9.54 7.17 18.63
CA PRO A 50 10.44 7.25 17.48
C PRO A 50 11.81 6.67 17.84
N ILE A 51 11.88 5.36 18.10
CA ILE A 51 13.10 4.67 18.58
C ILE A 51 14.31 4.81 17.64
N PHE A 52 14.09 5.19 16.37
CA PHE A 52 15.16 5.39 15.38
C PHE A 52 15.58 6.86 15.25
N GLY A 53 14.99 7.79 16.01
CA GLY A 53 15.27 9.22 15.89
C GLY A 53 14.77 9.79 14.56
N LYS A 54 15.57 10.63 13.90
CA LYS A 54 15.25 11.07 12.53
C LYS A 54 15.60 9.98 11.54
N ILE A 55 14.72 9.73 10.59
CA ILE A 55 14.90 8.69 9.57
C ILE A 55 14.99 9.28 8.16
N ASP A 56 15.58 8.52 7.25
CA ASP A 56 15.72 8.93 5.85
C ASP A 56 14.39 9.02 5.12
N ARG A 57 14.28 10.04 4.26
CA ARG A 57 13.15 10.19 3.34
C ARG A 57 13.03 8.95 2.44
N PRO A 58 11.81 8.50 2.13
CA PRO A 58 11.61 7.39 1.20
C PRO A 58 12.17 7.76 -0.18
N VAL A 59 12.97 6.88 -0.75
CA VAL A 59 13.60 7.10 -2.06
C VAL A 59 12.88 6.25 -3.09
N ILE A 60 12.50 6.90 -4.19
CA ILE A 60 11.85 6.24 -5.33
C ILE A 60 12.69 6.56 -6.56
N PRO A 61 13.38 5.56 -7.14
CA PRO A 61 14.15 5.76 -8.35
C PRO A 61 13.29 6.34 -9.47
N HIS A 62 13.85 7.27 -10.24
CA HIS A 62 13.19 7.91 -11.39
C HIS A 62 11.98 8.80 -11.08
N ALA A 63 11.64 9.00 -9.80
CA ALA A 63 10.60 9.96 -9.44
C ALA A 63 11.07 11.40 -9.71
N THR A 64 10.17 12.23 -10.23
CA THR A 64 10.43 13.66 -10.47
C THR A 64 9.72 14.51 -9.43
N ALA A 65 10.27 15.65 -9.05
CA ALA A 65 9.62 16.56 -8.11
C ALA A 65 8.30 17.12 -8.67
N SER A 66 7.30 17.33 -7.82
CA SER A 66 5.99 17.89 -8.20
C SER A 66 6.00 19.40 -8.50
N GLY A 67 7.18 20.02 -8.50
CA GLY A 67 7.35 21.45 -8.74
C GLY A 67 6.90 21.87 -10.14
N GLY A 68 6.17 22.99 -10.23
CA GLY A 68 5.70 23.56 -11.49
C GLY A 68 4.34 23.03 -11.98
N LEU A 69 3.74 22.07 -11.27
CA LEU A 69 2.38 21.60 -11.53
C LEU A 69 1.34 22.34 -10.68
N GLN A 70 0.16 22.55 -11.23
CA GLN A 70 -1.01 23.07 -10.51
C GLN A 70 -1.96 21.93 -10.16
N PHE A 71 -2.29 21.80 -8.89
CA PHE A 71 -3.16 20.73 -8.41
C PHE A 71 -4.52 21.27 -7.99
N VAL A 72 -5.58 20.56 -8.39
CA VAL A 72 -6.96 20.77 -7.90
C VAL A 72 -7.41 19.49 -7.23
N LEU A 73 -7.98 19.60 -6.03
CA LEU A 73 -8.55 18.46 -5.31
C LEU A 73 -10.02 18.29 -5.72
N ASP A 74 -10.37 17.12 -6.22
CA ASP A 74 -11.73 16.72 -6.62
C ASP A 74 -11.96 15.27 -6.18
N THR A 75 -11.81 15.04 -4.86
CA THR A 75 -12.05 13.75 -4.22
C THR A 75 -13.52 13.61 -3.83
N VAL A 76 -13.97 12.37 -3.58
CA VAL A 76 -15.35 12.10 -3.11
C VAL A 76 -15.63 12.82 -1.78
N GLU A 77 -14.61 12.96 -0.95
CA GLU A 77 -14.66 13.64 0.34
C GLU A 77 -14.59 15.18 0.22
N GLY A 78 -14.19 15.70 -0.95
CA GLY A 78 -14.02 17.14 -1.22
C GLY A 78 -12.91 17.83 -0.40
N THR A 79 -12.20 17.08 0.45
CA THR A 79 -11.17 17.58 1.37
C THR A 79 -10.01 16.58 1.49
N PRO A 80 -8.78 17.04 1.82
CA PRO A 80 -7.67 16.13 2.06
C PRO A 80 -7.95 15.17 3.23
N VAL A 81 -7.76 13.87 3.01
CA VAL A 81 -8.09 12.86 4.02
C VAL A 81 -6.91 12.63 4.97
N THR A 82 -7.15 12.80 6.27
CA THR A 82 -6.22 12.38 7.33
C THR A 82 -6.61 10.99 7.80
N ALA A 83 -5.79 9.98 7.50
CA ALA A 83 -6.10 8.60 7.84
C ALA A 83 -5.81 8.26 9.31
N THR A 84 -4.61 8.58 9.79
CA THR A 84 -4.19 8.37 11.18
C THR A 84 -3.21 9.47 11.60
N GLU A 85 -3.12 9.78 12.89
CA GLU A 85 -2.19 10.81 13.39
C GLU A 85 -0.76 10.27 13.60
N ALA A 86 -0.60 8.95 13.74
CA ALA A 86 0.67 8.27 13.88
C ALA A 86 0.65 6.92 13.17
N ALA A 87 1.82 6.42 12.78
CA ALA A 87 1.97 5.07 12.23
C ALA A 87 3.31 4.44 12.61
N LYS A 88 3.34 3.10 12.48
CA LYS A 88 4.55 2.33 12.71
C LYS A 88 5.53 2.54 11.55
N VAL A 89 6.80 2.66 11.87
CA VAL A 89 7.90 2.58 10.92
C VAL A 89 8.69 1.35 11.30
N TYR A 90 8.91 0.45 10.35
CA TYR A 90 9.61 -0.80 10.62
C TYR A 90 11.03 -0.73 10.07
N PHE A 91 11.99 -1.25 10.82
CA PHE A 91 13.35 -1.45 10.32
C PHE A 91 13.37 -2.57 9.27
N MET A 92 14.00 -2.32 8.13
CA MET A 92 14.23 -3.31 7.08
C MET A 92 15.71 -3.74 7.14
N PRO A 93 16.04 -4.87 7.79
CA PRO A 93 17.42 -5.31 7.87
C PRO A 93 17.99 -5.63 6.50
N ASN A 94 19.26 -5.27 6.29
CA ASN A 94 20.01 -5.76 5.14
C ASN A 94 20.09 -7.28 5.18
N ALA A 95 19.67 -7.92 4.08
CA ALA A 95 19.71 -9.36 4.00
C ALA A 95 21.15 -9.89 3.97
N THR A 96 21.43 -10.82 4.88
CA THR A 96 22.68 -11.57 4.90
C THR A 96 22.45 -12.98 4.38
N THR A 97 23.44 -13.56 3.70
CA THR A 97 23.37 -14.93 3.20
C THR A 97 23.03 -15.90 4.33
N LYS A 98 21.91 -16.62 4.19
CA LYS A 98 21.44 -17.58 5.20
C LYS A 98 22.15 -18.92 5.00
N PHE A 99 22.46 -19.62 6.09
CA PHE A 99 22.92 -21.01 6.01
C PHE A 99 21.85 -21.87 5.31
N GLY A 100 22.25 -22.81 4.45
CA GLY A 100 21.32 -23.63 3.67
C GLY A 100 20.66 -22.91 2.47
N TYR A 101 21.24 -21.81 2.00
CA TYR A 101 20.72 -21.11 0.80
C TYR A 101 20.72 -22.01 -0.44
N ARG A 102 21.66 -22.95 -0.53
CA ARG A 102 21.85 -23.83 -1.69
C ARG A 102 20.61 -24.70 -1.92
N GLU A 103 20.09 -25.34 -0.89
CA GLU A 103 18.91 -26.18 -0.97
C GLU A 103 17.72 -25.36 -1.46
N LYS A 104 17.56 -24.14 -0.94
CA LYS A 104 16.45 -23.26 -1.28
C LYS A 104 16.52 -22.75 -2.73
N ILE A 105 17.68 -22.30 -3.21
CA ILE A 105 17.80 -21.86 -4.62
C ILE A 105 17.58 -23.02 -5.60
N TYR A 106 17.97 -24.24 -5.25
CA TYR A 106 17.73 -25.43 -6.08
C TYR A 106 16.26 -25.84 -6.10
N LEU A 107 15.53 -25.70 -4.97
CA LEU A 107 14.08 -25.89 -4.94
C LEU A 107 13.37 -24.87 -5.84
N ILE A 108 13.75 -23.59 -5.76
CA ILE A 108 13.20 -22.54 -6.63
C ILE A 108 13.49 -22.87 -8.11
N ALA A 109 14.73 -23.23 -8.45
CA ALA A 109 15.10 -23.60 -9.81
C ALA A 109 14.29 -24.81 -10.32
N LYS A 110 14.04 -25.81 -9.48
CA LYS A 110 13.19 -26.95 -9.83
C LYS A 110 11.76 -26.52 -10.15
N SER A 111 11.19 -25.57 -9.40
CA SER A 111 9.85 -25.01 -9.67
C SER A 111 9.76 -24.24 -10.99
N PHE A 112 10.88 -23.68 -11.48
CA PHE A 112 10.98 -23.08 -12.82
C PHE A 112 11.32 -24.09 -13.93
N GLY A 113 11.44 -25.39 -13.59
CA GLY A 113 11.68 -26.46 -14.56
C GLY A 113 13.13 -26.62 -14.99
N PHE A 114 14.10 -26.25 -14.15
CA PHE A 114 15.52 -26.58 -14.36
C PHE A 114 15.82 -28.00 -13.86
N ASP A 115 16.55 -28.79 -14.65
CA ASP A 115 17.10 -30.10 -14.22
C ASP A 115 18.34 -29.88 -13.35
N THR A 116 18.11 -29.71 -12.05
CA THR A 116 19.14 -29.42 -11.05
C THR A 116 20.17 -30.54 -10.80
N ASN A 117 19.92 -31.74 -11.33
CA ASN A 117 20.90 -32.81 -11.32
C ASN A 117 22.03 -32.54 -12.33
N LYS A 118 21.68 -31.97 -13.48
CA LYS A 118 22.61 -31.64 -14.57
C LYS A 118 23.10 -30.20 -14.50
N ILE A 119 22.21 -29.26 -14.22
CA ILE A 119 22.51 -27.83 -14.20
C ILE A 119 22.87 -27.39 -12.79
N LYS A 120 24.07 -26.83 -12.63
CA LYS A 120 24.52 -26.22 -11.38
C LYS A 120 24.53 -24.71 -11.53
N HIS A 121 24.25 -24.02 -10.41
CA HIS A 121 24.31 -22.56 -10.38
C HIS A 121 25.74 -22.05 -10.54
N LYS A 122 25.88 -20.88 -11.16
CA LYS A 122 27.08 -20.03 -11.07
C LYS A 122 26.83 -18.98 -10.01
N LEU A 123 27.74 -18.82 -9.04
CA LEU A 123 27.61 -17.81 -8.00
C LEU A 123 28.58 -16.67 -8.29
N THR A 124 28.06 -15.46 -8.47
CA THR A 124 28.85 -14.22 -8.57
C THR A 124 28.36 -13.28 -7.48
N ASP A 125 29.26 -12.90 -6.55
CA ASP A 125 28.94 -12.16 -5.33
C ASP A 125 27.84 -12.84 -4.50
N LYS A 126 26.61 -12.33 -4.57
CA LYS A 126 25.41 -12.87 -3.91
C LYS A 126 24.39 -13.43 -4.89
N ILE A 127 24.66 -13.41 -6.19
CA ILE A 127 23.70 -13.81 -7.22
C ILE A 127 24.03 -15.22 -7.71
N ALA A 128 23.11 -16.15 -7.44
CA ALA A 128 23.11 -17.47 -8.04
C ALA A 128 22.37 -17.44 -9.38
N GLU A 129 23.06 -17.81 -10.45
CA GLU A 129 22.52 -17.84 -11.80
C GLU A 129 22.38 -19.29 -12.29
N PHE A 130 21.20 -19.62 -12.81
CA PHE A 130 20.92 -20.80 -13.61
C PHE A 130 20.57 -20.37 -15.02
N ASP A 131 21.30 -20.89 -16.00
CA ASP A 131 21.12 -20.58 -17.42
C ASP A 131 21.19 -21.88 -18.21
N ALA A 132 20.06 -22.27 -18.81
CA ALA A 132 19.93 -23.48 -19.62
C ALA A 132 18.67 -23.44 -20.47
N GLU A 133 18.73 -24.03 -21.67
CA GLU A 133 17.54 -24.27 -22.53
C GLU A 133 16.72 -23.00 -22.85
N GLY A 134 17.37 -21.83 -23.00
CA GLY A 134 16.67 -20.56 -23.22
C GLY A 134 15.85 -20.09 -22.02
N LYS A 135 16.24 -20.50 -20.81
CA LYS A 135 15.69 -20.03 -19.53
C LYS A 135 16.83 -19.48 -18.69
N LYS A 136 16.62 -18.32 -18.11
CA LYS A 136 17.54 -17.67 -17.18
C LYS A 136 16.84 -17.38 -15.86
N LEU A 137 17.45 -17.83 -14.77
CA LEU A 137 17.00 -17.58 -13.40
C LEU A 137 18.16 -17.03 -12.58
N THR A 138 18.00 -15.82 -12.07
CA THR A 138 18.93 -15.20 -11.13
C THR A 138 18.27 -15.08 -9.77
N ILE A 139 18.94 -15.52 -8.72
CA ILE A 139 18.44 -15.47 -7.33
C ILE A 139 19.51 -14.84 -6.44
N ASP A 140 19.15 -13.82 -5.68
CA ASP A 140 20.01 -13.31 -4.61
C ASP A 140 20.00 -14.28 -3.43
N VAL A 141 21.13 -14.85 -3.04
CA VAL A 141 21.19 -15.88 -1.98
C VAL A 141 20.89 -15.36 -0.56
N SER A 142 20.76 -14.05 -0.38
CA SER A 142 20.51 -13.42 0.93
C SER A 142 19.02 -13.25 1.24
N ASN A 143 18.26 -12.65 0.34
CA ASN A 143 16.81 -12.43 0.46
C ASN A 143 16.00 -13.36 -0.45
N PHE A 144 16.65 -14.01 -1.42
CA PHE A 144 16.06 -14.84 -2.48
C PHE A 144 15.03 -14.10 -3.33
N ASN A 145 15.22 -12.78 -3.47
CA ASN A 145 14.67 -12.05 -4.60
C ASN A 145 15.19 -12.70 -5.87
N PHE A 146 14.32 -12.83 -6.86
CA PHE A 146 14.63 -13.56 -8.06
C PHE A 146 14.08 -12.86 -9.28
N LYS A 147 14.72 -13.18 -10.41
CA LYS A 147 14.26 -12.80 -11.74
C LYS A 147 14.38 -14.01 -12.64
N TYR A 148 13.28 -14.34 -13.30
CA TYR A 148 13.16 -15.45 -14.23
C TYR A 148 12.69 -14.94 -15.58
N GLU A 149 13.37 -15.37 -16.64
CA GLU A 149 13.01 -15.09 -18.02
C GLU A 149 13.17 -16.35 -18.87
N SER A 150 12.24 -16.56 -19.80
CA SER A 150 12.31 -17.62 -20.79
C SER A 150 12.13 -17.07 -22.20
N ASP A 151 12.90 -17.61 -23.13
CA ASP A 151 12.90 -17.27 -24.57
C ASP A 151 11.70 -17.81 -25.33
N ILE A 152 10.66 -18.32 -24.64
CA ILE A 152 9.40 -18.74 -25.26
C ILE A 152 8.83 -17.53 -26.01
N LYS A 153 8.95 -17.57 -27.34
CA LYS A 153 8.51 -16.50 -28.23
C LYS A 153 7.02 -16.28 -28.05
N THR A 154 6.66 -15.05 -27.71
CA THR A 154 5.26 -14.69 -27.46
C THR A 154 4.37 -14.82 -28.69
N ASN A 155 4.97 -14.81 -29.89
CA ASN A 155 4.24 -14.95 -31.15
C ASN A 155 3.77 -16.39 -31.44
N THR A 156 4.19 -17.39 -30.64
CA THR A 156 3.67 -18.76 -30.72
C THR A 156 2.47 -18.97 -29.78
N PHE A 157 2.00 -17.91 -29.10
CA PHE A 157 0.79 -17.98 -28.30
C PHE A 157 -0.42 -18.02 -29.23
N ILE A 158 -0.95 -19.23 -29.42
CA ILE A 158 -2.18 -19.44 -30.16
C ILE A 158 -3.26 -18.53 -29.58
N THR A 159 -3.90 -17.78 -30.47
CA THR A 159 -5.12 -16.99 -30.29
C THR A 159 -6.31 -17.90 -29.98
N GLY A 160 -6.20 -18.71 -28.93
CA GLY A 160 -7.29 -19.50 -28.38
C GLY A 160 -7.92 -18.72 -27.24
N SER A 161 -9.24 -18.58 -27.25
CA SER A 161 -9.98 -17.99 -26.14
C SER A 161 -9.82 -18.89 -24.91
N VAL A 162 -8.86 -18.55 -24.06
CA VAL A 162 -8.70 -19.17 -22.76
C VAL A 162 -9.82 -18.63 -21.87
N ASN A 163 -10.87 -19.42 -21.66
CA ASN A 163 -11.99 -19.07 -20.79
C ASN A 163 -11.61 -19.27 -19.31
N ILE A 164 -10.63 -18.50 -18.85
CA ILE A 164 -10.16 -18.50 -17.46
C ILE A 164 -10.50 -17.14 -16.85
N SER A 165 -11.12 -17.16 -15.68
CA SER A 165 -11.46 -15.93 -14.96
C SER A 165 -10.21 -15.22 -14.42
N LYS A 166 -10.25 -13.88 -14.31
CA LYS A 166 -9.18 -13.08 -13.69
C LYS A 166 -8.77 -13.65 -12.32
N LYS A 167 -9.75 -14.02 -11.49
CA LYS A 167 -9.54 -14.60 -10.16
C LYS A 167 -8.79 -15.93 -10.21
N GLU A 168 -9.06 -16.76 -11.21
CA GLU A 168 -8.36 -18.03 -11.37
C GLU A 168 -6.90 -17.81 -11.79
N ILE A 169 -6.63 -16.84 -12.67
CA ILE A 169 -5.26 -16.45 -13.05
C ILE A 169 -4.49 -15.97 -11.81
N GLU A 170 -5.10 -15.08 -11.01
CA GLU A 170 -4.54 -14.59 -9.76
C GLU A 170 -4.23 -15.74 -8.78
N ASN A 171 -5.19 -16.64 -8.56
CA ASN A 171 -4.97 -17.79 -7.67
C ASN A 171 -3.83 -18.70 -8.13
N LYS A 172 -3.69 -18.94 -9.44
CA LYS A 172 -2.57 -19.73 -9.98
C LYS A 172 -1.23 -19.02 -9.77
N ALA A 173 -1.18 -17.70 -9.93
CA ALA A 173 0.03 -16.91 -9.66
C ALA A 173 0.40 -16.95 -8.17
N ILE A 174 -0.59 -16.75 -7.29
CA ILE A 174 -0.42 -16.81 -5.84
C ILE A 174 0.07 -18.20 -5.41
N ASN A 175 -0.54 -19.27 -5.93
CA ASN A 175 -0.14 -20.64 -5.61
C ASN A 175 1.28 -20.94 -6.06
N PHE A 176 1.68 -20.44 -7.25
CA PHE A 176 3.06 -20.55 -7.72
C PHE A 176 4.04 -19.82 -6.78
N LEU A 177 3.74 -18.57 -6.42
CA LEU A 177 4.60 -17.79 -5.50
C LEU A 177 4.66 -18.43 -4.11
N LYS A 178 3.55 -19.00 -3.60
CA LYS A 178 3.52 -19.75 -2.34
C LYS A 178 4.37 -21.02 -2.42
N LEU A 179 4.30 -21.76 -3.52
CA LEU A 179 5.09 -22.98 -3.74
C LEU A 179 6.60 -22.71 -3.61
N ILE A 180 7.08 -21.58 -4.14
CA ILE A 180 8.49 -21.19 -4.05
C ILE A 180 8.83 -20.39 -2.77
N GLY A 181 7.85 -20.18 -1.89
CA GLY A 181 8.02 -19.42 -0.64
C GLY A 181 8.31 -17.94 -0.86
N ARG A 182 7.71 -17.33 -1.90
CA ARG A 182 7.90 -15.93 -2.32
C ARG A 182 6.58 -15.16 -2.42
N TYR A 183 5.60 -15.51 -1.58
CA TYR A 183 4.35 -14.77 -1.43
C TYR A 183 4.21 -14.24 0.01
N PRO A 184 4.94 -13.16 0.38
CA PRO A 184 4.74 -12.53 1.68
C PRO A 184 3.31 -11.98 1.80
N GLU A 185 2.77 -11.95 3.02
CA GLU A 185 1.40 -11.49 3.29
C GLU A 185 1.21 -10.03 2.85
N GLU A 186 2.28 -9.23 2.92
CA GLU A 186 2.34 -7.85 2.47
C GLU A 186 1.93 -7.67 1.00
N LEU A 187 2.21 -8.64 0.12
CA LEU A 187 1.77 -8.57 -1.29
C LEU A 187 0.26 -8.71 -1.45
N SER A 188 -0.46 -9.18 -0.42
CA SER A 188 -1.93 -9.20 -0.42
C SER A 188 -2.54 -7.90 0.10
N LYS A 189 -1.73 -7.00 0.68
CA LYS A 189 -2.17 -5.71 1.24
C LYS A 189 -2.02 -4.61 0.20
N ALA A 190 -2.79 -3.54 0.36
CA ALA A 190 -2.64 -2.35 -0.46
C ALA A 190 -1.35 -1.61 -0.05
N ILE A 191 -0.35 -1.68 -0.92
CA ILE A 191 0.97 -1.03 -0.78
C ILE A 191 1.19 -0.08 -1.94
N ALA A 192 1.94 0.99 -1.70
CA ALA A 192 2.39 1.92 -2.74
C ALA A 192 3.65 1.35 -3.39
N THR A 193 3.72 1.30 -4.72
CA THR A 193 4.89 0.80 -5.44
C THR A 193 5.58 1.92 -6.24
N PRO A 194 6.90 1.87 -6.45
CA PRO A 194 7.62 2.78 -7.35
C PRO A 194 7.12 2.76 -8.80
N LYS A 195 6.33 1.75 -9.18
CA LYS A 195 5.79 1.60 -10.54
C LYS A 195 4.26 1.53 -10.54
N PHE A 196 3.56 2.40 -9.82
CA PHE A 196 2.12 2.34 -9.47
C PHE A 196 1.16 1.50 -10.34
N PHE A 197 1.08 1.73 -11.66
CA PHE A 197 0.19 0.96 -12.57
C PHE A 197 0.65 -0.46 -12.87
N SER A 198 1.87 -0.78 -12.47
CA SER A 198 2.53 -2.08 -12.52
C SER A 198 3.13 -2.40 -11.15
N SER A 199 3.85 -3.50 -11.06
CA SER A 199 4.55 -3.88 -9.84
C SER A 199 5.94 -4.37 -10.20
N GLN A 200 6.92 -4.07 -9.35
CA GLN A 200 8.24 -4.72 -9.40
C GLN A 200 8.13 -6.23 -9.14
N ASN A 201 7.03 -6.66 -8.51
CA ASN A 201 6.67 -8.04 -8.19
C ASN A 201 5.61 -8.54 -9.17
N TYR A 202 5.96 -9.45 -10.07
CA TYR A 202 5.04 -9.94 -11.09
C TYR A 202 5.29 -11.40 -11.49
N VAL A 203 4.25 -12.04 -12.02
CA VAL A 203 4.31 -13.35 -12.65
C VAL A 203 3.51 -13.30 -13.96
N ILE A 204 4.16 -13.64 -15.07
CA ILE A 204 3.55 -13.74 -16.39
C ILE A 204 3.50 -15.21 -16.77
N MET A 205 2.29 -15.72 -17.03
CA MET A 205 2.03 -17.11 -17.38
C MET A 205 1.34 -17.23 -18.73
N THR A 206 1.58 -18.35 -19.41
CA THR A 206 0.80 -18.81 -20.56
C THR A 206 -0.05 -20.01 -20.19
N PHE A 207 -1.21 -20.12 -20.83
CA PHE A 207 -2.25 -21.12 -20.58
C PHE A 207 -2.49 -22.03 -21.80
N ASN A 208 -1.44 -22.29 -22.58
CA ASN A 208 -1.54 -23.07 -23.83
C ASN A 208 -1.59 -24.61 -23.63
N GLY A 209 -1.96 -25.08 -22.43
CA GLY A 209 -1.95 -26.50 -22.06
C GLY A 209 -2.70 -26.77 -20.75
N SER A 210 -2.63 -28.00 -20.25
CA SER A 210 -3.30 -28.42 -19.00
C SER A 210 -2.78 -27.69 -17.76
N GLU A 211 -1.50 -27.29 -17.76
CA GLU A 211 -0.88 -26.53 -16.68
C GLU A 211 -0.29 -25.20 -17.19
N PRO A 212 -0.46 -24.11 -16.43
CA PRO A 212 0.12 -22.82 -16.78
C PRO A 212 1.65 -22.90 -16.73
N LYS A 213 2.30 -22.27 -17.70
CA LYS A 213 3.77 -22.15 -17.72
C LYS A 213 4.17 -20.71 -17.44
N VAL A 214 5.12 -20.52 -16.51
CA VAL A 214 5.70 -19.21 -16.23
C VAL A 214 6.66 -18.84 -17.36
N ILE A 215 6.52 -17.64 -17.92
CA ILE A 215 7.39 -17.12 -18.99
C ILE A 215 8.34 -16.08 -18.41
N ARG A 216 7.83 -15.21 -17.55
CA ARG A 216 8.62 -14.23 -16.80
C ARG A 216 8.08 -14.12 -15.39
N ALA A 217 8.95 -14.00 -14.41
CA ALA A 217 8.55 -13.70 -13.06
C ALA A 217 9.66 -12.93 -12.36
N GLN A 218 9.28 -12.01 -11.49
CA GLN A 218 10.21 -11.23 -10.71
C GLN A 218 9.62 -10.98 -9.32
N ILE A 219 10.47 -11.13 -8.30
CA ILE A 219 10.19 -10.66 -6.94
C ILE A 219 11.38 -9.83 -6.49
N SER A 220 11.11 -8.58 -6.13
CA SER A 220 12.02 -7.64 -5.50
C SER A 220 11.32 -7.09 -4.26
N PHE A 221 11.48 -7.80 -3.15
CA PHE A 221 10.82 -7.51 -1.87
C PHE A 221 11.86 -7.43 -0.76
N PHE A 222 11.64 -6.52 0.19
CA PHE A 222 12.50 -6.37 1.37
C PHE A 222 11.70 -6.70 2.63
N GLU A 223 12.18 -7.69 3.39
CA GLU A 223 11.53 -8.12 4.63
C GLU A 223 11.72 -7.06 5.72
N LYS A 224 10.62 -6.64 6.37
CA LYS A 224 10.66 -5.82 7.59
C LYS A 224 10.92 -6.67 8.82
N SER A 225 11.42 -6.05 9.89
CA SER A 225 11.47 -6.61 11.23
C SER A 225 10.17 -6.32 11.99
N ASP A 226 9.42 -7.35 12.37
CA ASP A 226 8.24 -7.21 13.24
C ASP A 226 8.60 -6.84 14.69
N ALA A 227 9.85 -7.12 15.11
CA ALA A 227 10.33 -6.85 16.45
C ALA A 227 10.92 -5.43 16.60
N GLN A 228 11.36 -4.81 15.50
CA GLN A 228 12.00 -3.49 15.52
C GLN A 228 11.16 -2.50 14.73
N PHE A 229 10.30 -1.77 15.45
CA PHE A 229 9.50 -0.70 14.89
C PHE A 229 9.44 0.49 15.86
N GLY A 230 9.34 1.69 15.32
CA GLY A 230 9.01 2.90 16.07
C GLY A 230 7.64 3.42 15.67
N VAL A 231 7.02 4.27 16.48
CA VAL A 231 5.75 4.92 16.17
C VAL A 231 5.99 6.41 15.96
N TYR A 232 5.74 6.87 14.74
CA TYR A 232 6.07 8.23 14.28
C TYR A 232 4.80 9.04 14.05
N PRO A 233 4.80 10.34 14.40
CA PRO A 233 3.71 11.23 14.06
C PRO A 233 3.67 11.46 12.55
N LEU A 234 2.46 11.45 12.00
CA LEU A 234 2.21 11.69 10.59
C LEU A 234 1.79 13.13 10.33
N LYS A 235 2.00 13.56 9.10
CA LYS A 235 1.39 14.76 8.53
C LYS A 235 -0.12 14.59 8.50
N THR A 236 -0.86 15.68 8.68
CA THR A 236 -2.27 15.69 8.33
C THR A 236 -2.45 15.62 6.81
N GLY A 237 -3.67 15.31 6.36
CA GLY A 237 -4.00 15.37 4.94
C GLY A 237 -3.73 16.76 4.34
N ASP A 238 -4.02 17.83 5.08
CA ASP A 238 -3.77 19.20 4.65
C ASP A 238 -2.28 19.52 4.55
N GLU A 239 -1.47 19.05 5.50
CA GLU A 239 -0.01 19.19 5.47
C GLU A 239 0.58 18.46 4.26
N ALA A 240 0.15 17.23 3.99
CA ALA A 240 0.59 16.44 2.84
C ALA A 240 0.15 17.06 1.50
N TRP A 241 -1.09 17.57 1.43
CA TRP A 241 -1.60 18.29 0.26
C TRP A 241 -0.79 19.57 -0.02
N ALA A 242 -0.52 20.36 1.01
CA ALA A 242 0.30 21.56 0.88
C ALA A 242 1.74 21.22 0.45
N GLU A 243 2.31 20.12 0.92
CA GLU A 243 3.65 19.66 0.51
C GLU A 243 3.69 19.24 -0.96
N LEU A 244 2.66 18.53 -1.45
CA LEU A 244 2.50 18.22 -2.87
C LEU A 244 2.48 19.49 -3.73
N GLN A 245 1.68 20.50 -3.34
CA GLN A 245 1.55 21.77 -4.05
C GLN A 245 2.83 22.59 -4.06
N LYS A 246 3.67 22.48 -3.02
CA LYS A 246 4.96 23.18 -2.91
C LYS A 246 6.10 22.51 -3.67
N GLY A 247 5.85 21.40 -4.36
CA GLY A 247 6.88 20.66 -5.10
C GLY A 247 7.57 19.56 -4.30
N GLY A 248 7.11 19.27 -3.08
CA GLY A 248 7.67 18.22 -2.22
C GLY A 248 7.16 16.82 -2.51
N GLY A 249 6.28 16.66 -3.52
CA GLY A 249 5.81 15.36 -3.98
C GLY A 249 6.75 14.70 -4.96
N MET A 250 6.80 13.36 -4.90
CA MET A 250 7.51 12.50 -5.83
C MET A 250 6.50 11.99 -6.88
N ILE A 251 6.59 12.49 -8.10
CA ILE A 251 5.79 12.02 -9.25
C ILE A 251 6.28 10.64 -9.67
N ILE A 252 5.38 9.67 -9.64
CA ILE A 252 5.62 8.25 -9.95
C ILE A 252 5.15 7.94 -11.37
N ALA A 253 4.03 8.53 -11.76
CA ALA A 253 3.45 8.40 -13.08
C ALA A 253 2.71 9.69 -13.45
N GLY A 254 2.65 9.99 -14.73
CA GLY A 254 1.98 11.17 -15.28
C GLY A 254 2.53 11.54 -16.63
N GLN A 255 1.78 12.34 -17.40
CA GLN A 255 2.21 12.79 -18.71
C GLN A 255 3.02 14.10 -18.61
N GLU A 256 4.12 14.18 -19.35
CA GLU A 256 5.07 15.31 -19.28
C GLU A 256 4.47 16.68 -19.68
N HIS A 257 3.36 16.69 -20.44
CA HIS A 257 2.75 17.91 -20.97
C HIS A 257 1.66 18.50 -20.09
N ILE A 258 1.27 17.81 -19.01
CA ILE A 258 0.16 18.24 -18.16
C ILE A 258 0.69 19.21 -17.13
N LYS A 259 0.18 20.45 -17.17
CA LYS A 259 0.50 21.49 -16.17
C LYS A 259 -0.53 21.57 -15.05
N LYS A 260 -1.74 21.07 -15.28
CA LYS A 260 -2.84 21.09 -14.32
C LYS A 260 -3.35 19.68 -14.11
N VAL A 261 -3.29 19.21 -12.88
CA VAL A 261 -3.68 17.87 -12.48
C VAL A 261 -4.85 17.95 -11.52
N THR A 262 -5.90 17.19 -11.78
CA THR A 262 -7.02 17.02 -10.85
C THR A 262 -6.79 15.74 -10.05
N ILE A 263 -6.68 15.84 -8.74
CA ILE A 263 -6.54 14.70 -7.83
C ILE A 263 -7.91 14.16 -7.47
N LYS A 264 -8.15 12.90 -7.80
CA LYS A 264 -9.43 12.18 -7.60
C LYS A 264 -9.45 11.33 -6.34
N LYS A 265 -8.29 10.90 -5.86
CA LYS A 265 -8.17 10.10 -4.65
C LYS A 265 -6.88 10.40 -3.91
N MET A 266 -6.98 10.43 -2.60
CA MET A 266 -5.87 10.56 -1.66
C MET A 266 -5.99 9.46 -0.61
N GLY A 267 -4.86 8.85 -0.22
CA GLY A 267 -4.86 7.86 0.86
C GLY A 267 -3.49 7.60 1.44
N LEU A 268 -3.46 6.94 2.60
CA LEU A 268 -2.23 6.57 3.31
C LEU A 268 -1.88 5.10 3.00
N TYR A 269 -0.63 4.85 2.58
CA TYR A 269 -0.12 3.54 2.20
C TYR A 269 1.30 3.34 2.71
N TYR A 270 1.77 2.10 2.84
CA TYR A 270 3.20 1.82 3.02
C TYR A 270 3.87 1.70 1.64
N LEU A 271 5.04 2.32 1.49
CA LEU A 271 5.86 2.17 0.29
C LEU A 271 6.56 0.82 0.31
N ASP A 272 6.32 -0.03 -0.70
CA ASP A 272 7.11 -1.23 -1.01
C ASP A 272 8.19 -0.84 -2.02
N PRO A 273 9.43 -0.58 -1.58
CA PRO A 273 10.46 0.00 -2.43
C PRO A 273 11.07 -1.07 -3.34
N ASP A 274 11.48 -0.68 -4.54
CA ASP A 274 12.18 -1.54 -5.49
C ASP A 274 13.71 -1.51 -5.31
N VAL A 275 14.21 -0.52 -4.56
CA VAL A 275 15.59 -0.40 -4.10
C VAL A 275 15.62 -0.46 -2.57
N TYR A 276 16.68 -1.07 -2.02
CA TYR A 276 16.81 -1.19 -0.59
C TYR A 276 16.87 0.20 0.08
N GLN A 277 16.10 0.35 1.15
CA GLN A 277 16.14 1.47 2.08
C GLN A 277 16.00 0.93 3.51
N THR A 278 16.46 1.68 4.50
CA THR A 278 16.57 1.21 5.88
C THR A 278 15.21 1.00 6.57
N TYR A 279 14.16 1.68 6.10
CA TYR A 279 12.86 1.72 6.76
C TYR A 279 11.69 1.46 5.83
N LEU A 280 10.74 0.65 6.30
CA LEU A 280 9.40 0.56 5.73
C LEU A 280 8.55 1.66 6.37
N GLN A 281 8.20 2.66 5.57
CA GLN A 281 7.55 3.89 6.05
C GLN A 281 6.31 4.24 5.21
N PRO A 282 5.33 4.94 5.80
CA PRO A 282 4.12 5.34 5.12
C PRO A 282 4.33 6.56 4.21
N VAL A 283 3.55 6.59 3.13
CA VAL A 283 3.45 7.68 2.17
C VAL A 283 1.98 8.01 1.90
N TYR A 284 1.69 9.29 1.69
CA TYR A 284 0.44 9.71 1.10
C TYR A 284 0.49 9.50 -0.41
N VAL A 285 -0.49 8.81 -0.96
CA VAL A 285 -0.64 8.55 -2.38
C VAL A 285 -1.75 9.43 -2.94
N PHE A 286 -1.41 10.24 -3.93
CA PHE A 286 -2.31 11.09 -4.68
C PHE A 286 -2.50 10.51 -6.07
N ILE A 287 -3.73 10.16 -6.42
CA ILE A 287 -4.12 9.61 -7.71
C ILE A 287 -4.98 10.68 -8.40
N GLY A 288 -4.54 11.09 -9.57
CA GLY A 288 -5.24 12.08 -10.39
C GLY A 288 -5.71 11.53 -11.73
N ASP A 289 -6.25 12.45 -12.53
CA ASP A 289 -6.56 12.19 -13.94
C ASP A 289 -5.27 11.94 -14.76
N ASP A 290 -5.44 11.44 -15.98
CA ASP A 290 -4.36 11.21 -16.95
C ASP A 290 -3.20 10.34 -16.43
N ASP A 291 -3.56 9.30 -15.68
CA ASP A 291 -2.64 8.36 -15.06
C ASP A 291 -1.61 9.06 -14.13
N PHE A 292 -1.98 10.21 -13.55
CA PHE A 292 -1.12 10.91 -12.61
C PHE A 292 -1.09 10.23 -11.25
N VAL A 293 0.11 10.00 -10.73
CA VAL A 293 0.35 9.46 -9.41
C VAL A 293 1.53 10.17 -8.78
N ALA A 294 1.34 10.70 -7.57
CA ALA A 294 2.43 11.28 -6.79
C ALA A 294 2.37 10.82 -5.33
N TYR A 295 3.54 10.66 -4.72
CA TYR A 295 3.68 10.29 -3.32
C TYR A 295 4.30 11.42 -2.50
N VAL A 296 3.87 11.57 -1.25
CA VAL A 296 4.47 12.47 -0.27
C VAL A 296 4.84 11.66 0.97
N PRO A 297 6.03 11.83 1.57
CA PRO A 297 6.37 11.15 2.83
C PRO A 297 5.35 11.50 3.92
N ALA A 298 4.72 10.50 4.53
CA ALA A 298 3.64 10.74 5.49
C ALA A 298 4.16 11.15 6.86
N ILE A 299 5.42 10.85 7.20
CA ILE A 299 6.02 11.23 8.48
C ILE A 299 6.26 12.74 8.53
N LYS A 300 6.05 13.36 9.70
CA LYS A 300 6.34 14.79 9.89
C LYS A 300 7.81 15.12 9.60
N ASN A 301 8.04 16.26 8.96
CA ASN A 301 9.38 16.66 8.51
C ASN A 301 10.40 16.79 9.67
N ASP A 302 9.95 17.07 10.89
CA ASP A 302 10.81 17.10 12.09
C ASP A 302 11.50 15.76 12.38
N PHE A 303 10.92 14.65 11.90
CA PHE A 303 11.41 13.28 12.06
C PHE A 303 12.06 12.72 10.79
N LEU A 304 12.20 13.54 9.74
CA LEU A 304 12.88 13.17 8.51
C LEU A 304 14.25 13.85 8.45
N THR A 305 15.26 13.14 7.94
CA THR A 305 16.53 13.74 7.52
C THR A 305 16.34 14.45 6.17
N GLU A 306 17.24 15.39 5.86
CA GLU A 306 17.23 16.11 4.58
C GLU A 306 17.65 15.22 3.41
#